data_AF-A0AAU3KSL5-F1
#
_entry.id   AF-A0AAU3KSL5-F1
#
_cell.length_a   1.000
_cell.length_b   1.000
_cell.length_c   1.000
_cell.angle_alpha   90.00
_cell.angle_beta   90.00
_cell.angle_gamma   90.00
#
_symmetry.space_group_name_H-M   'P 1'
#
loop_
_entity.id
_entity.type
_entity.pdbx_description
1 polymer ?
#
loop_
_entity_poly.entity_id
_entity_poly.type
_entity_poly.pdbx_seq_one_letter_code
_entity_poly.pdbx_strand_id
1 'polypeptide(L)'
;MTEDTKAKPKSRRAEPIDKRTAKNGKVTWTFQLDVGTKPDGTRDRERFTFDSQTQARREYRRISSEVAAGTYAKLLDITVNEACDQWLTGRRGIRRITLEGYRNDLKPVRRRMGGKKLAQLTKADGDALVDFMLSEGRRSHRHFRPDSLMSQVTDFIGRHPEGITADQIKARFPDKDVHTCLSGLIRDGRVVRLRRATYVLAQPAETTTPAASGSSRSRSAPPSPRSEWWCSPTPIRGHCPAT
;
A
#
# COMPACT_ATOMS: atom_id res chain seq x y z
N MET A 1 0.13 -59.99 -36.49
CA MET A 1 -0.95 -59.04 -36.85
C MET A 1 -1.29 -58.24 -35.61
N THR A 2 -0.80 -57.02 -35.50
CA THR A 2 -1.16 -56.08 -34.43
C THR A 2 -1.93 -54.95 -35.08
N GLU A 3 -3.25 -54.93 -34.85
CA GLU A 3 -4.16 -53.92 -35.38
C GLU A 3 -3.92 -52.59 -34.66
N ASP A 4 -3.36 -51.62 -35.38
CA ASP A 4 -3.36 -50.22 -34.98
C ASP A 4 -4.81 -49.70 -34.96
N THR A 5 -5.40 -49.65 -33.77
CA THR A 5 -6.69 -49.00 -33.55
C THR A 5 -6.53 -47.49 -33.73
N LYS A 6 -6.70 -47.03 -34.97
CA LYS A 6 -6.65 -45.62 -35.34
C LYS A 6 -7.89 -44.92 -34.73
N ALA A 7 -7.67 -44.20 -33.63
CA ALA A 7 -8.71 -43.47 -32.93
C ALA A 7 -9.43 -42.46 -33.85
N LYS A 8 -10.77 -42.59 -33.93
CA LYS A 8 -11.66 -41.73 -34.74
C LYS A 8 -11.49 -40.25 -34.37
N PRO A 9 -11.45 -39.31 -35.34
CA PRO A 9 -11.32 -37.89 -35.05
C PRO A 9 -12.54 -37.41 -34.24
N LYS A 10 -12.30 -36.85 -33.05
CA LYS A 10 -13.35 -36.30 -32.19
C LYS A 10 -14.03 -35.14 -32.93
N SER A 11 -15.35 -35.21 -33.11
CA SER A 11 -16.12 -34.10 -33.66
C SER A 11 -15.93 -32.86 -32.79
N ARG A 12 -15.77 -31.69 -33.43
CA ARG A 12 -15.68 -30.41 -32.70
C ARG A 12 -16.99 -30.21 -31.93
N ARG A 13 -16.93 -30.34 -30.61
CA ARG A 13 -18.07 -30.04 -29.73
C ARG A 13 -18.44 -28.57 -29.88
N ALA A 14 -19.74 -28.31 -29.96
CA ALA A 14 -20.28 -26.94 -30.06
C ALA A 14 -19.97 -26.09 -28.82
N GLU A 15 -19.83 -26.71 -27.64
CA GLU A 15 -19.42 -26.04 -26.40
C GLU A 15 -18.34 -26.87 -25.68
N PRO A 16 -17.16 -26.32 -25.37
CA PRO A 16 -16.08 -27.03 -24.69
C PRO A 16 -16.29 -27.09 -23.16
N ILE A 17 -17.50 -27.43 -22.72
CA ILE A 17 -17.86 -27.58 -21.31
C ILE A 17 -18.10 -29.05 -21.01
N ASP A 18 -17.27 -29.61 -20.14
CA ASP A 18 -17.35 -30.99 -19.66
C ASP A 18 -18.15 -31.08 -18.36
N LYS A 19 -19.01 -32.11 -18.26
CA LYS A 19 -19.72 -32.47 -17.03
C LYS A 19 -18.93 -33.57 -16.31
N ARG A 20 -18.63 -33.38 -15.03
CA ARG A 20 -18.01 -34.39 -14.16
C ARG A 20 -18.92 -34.66 -12.98
N THR A 21 -19.21 -35.94 -12.73
CA THR A 21 -19.94 -36.37 -11.54
C THR A 21 -18.98 -37.07 -10.59
N ALA A 22 -18.88 -36.58 -9.36
CA ALA A 22 -18.07 -37.19 -8.31
C ALA A 22 -18.78 -38.40 -7.68
N LYS A 23 -18.04 -39.26 -6.97
CA LYS A 23 -18.57 -40.47 -6.31
C LYS A 23 -19.68 -40.17 -5.29
N ASN A 24 -19.69 -38.97 -4.73
CA ASN A 24 -20.70 -38.47 -3.80
C ASN A 24 -21.93 -37.84 -4.48
N GLY A 25 -22.07 -37.98 -5.80
CA GLY A 25 -23.17 -37.41 -6.57
C GLY A 25 -23.02 -35.92 -6.90
N LYS A 26 -21.99 -35.21 -6.40
CA LYS A 26 -21.75 -33.81 -6.76
C LYS A 26 -21.42 -33.69 -8.24
N VAL A 27 -22.24 -32.92 -8.96
CA VAL A 27 -22.00 -32.58 -10.38
C VAL A 27 -21.19 -31.30 -10.44
N THR A 28 -20.18 -31.29 -11.29
CA THR A 28 -19.30 -30.15 -11.52
C THR A 28 -19.12 -29.96 -13.02
N TRP A 29 -19.11 -28.71 -13.46
CA TRP A 29 -18.97 -28.32 -14.85
C TRP A 29 -17.62 -27.64 -15.04
N THR A 30 -16.83 -28.11 -16.00
CA THR A 30 -15.46 -27.63 -16.22
C THR A 30 -15.21 -27.26 -17.67
N PHE A 31 -14.42 -26.23 -17.91
CA PHE A 31 -13.88 -25.94 -19.23
C PHE A 31 -12.41 -25.50 -19.13
N GLN A 32 -11.69 -25.60 -20.24
CA GLN A 32 -10.32 -25.09 -20.35
C GLN A 32 -10.26 -24.01 -21.43
N LEU A 33 -9.59 -22.90 -21.12
CA LEU A 33 -9.41 -21.79 -22.05
C LEU A 33 -7.95 -21.38 -22.10
N ASP A 34 -7.50 -21.00 -23.29
CA ASP A 34 -6.15 -20.47 -23.53
C ASP A 34 -6.18 -18.98 -23.17
N VAL A 35 -5.65 -18.61 -22.01
CA VAL A 35 -5.75 -17.25 -21.45
C VAL A 35 -4.55 -16.37 -21.81
N GLY A 36 -3.57 -16.89 -22.54
CA GLY A 36 -2.40 -16.14 -23.00
C GLY A 36 -1.16 -17.01 -23.17
N THR A 37 0.01 -16.37 -23.09
CA THR A 37 1.30 -17.04 -23.19
C THR A 37 2.03 -16.93 -21.86
N LYS A 38 2.57 -18.04 -21.38
CA LYS A 38 3.41 -18.09 -20.18
C LYS A 38 4.77 -17.41 -20.43
N PRO A 39 5.53 -17.09 -19.36
CA PRO A 39 6.89 -16.52 -19.51
C PRO A 39 7.86 -17.41 -20.29
N ASP A 40 7.60 -18.72 -20.32
CA ASP A 40 8.38 -19.72 -21.07
C ASP A 40 8.00 -19.80 -22.57
N GLY A 41 7.06 -18.98 -23.04
CA GLY A 41 6.58 -18.98 -24.42
C GLY A 41 5.53 -20.04 -24.73
N THR A 42 5.16 -20.89 -23.76
CA THR A 42 4.10 -21.89 -23.95
C THR A 42 2.71 -21.30 -23.72
N ARG A 43 1.67 -21.94 -24.26
CA ARG A 43 0.27 -21.52 -24.08
C ARG A 43 -0.16 -21.67 -22.61
N ASP A 44 -0.74 -20.62 -22.03
CA ASP A 44 -1.29 -20.65 -20.68
C ASP A 44 -2.75 -21.14 -20.74
N ARG A 45 -2.95 -22.43 -20.44
CA ARG A 45 -4.28 -23.04 -20.40
C ARG A 45 -4.79 -23.10 -18.98
N GLU A 46 -5.82 -22.32 -18.69
CA GLU A 46 -6.46 -22.29 -17.39
C GLU A 46 -7.72 -23.16 -17.38
N ARG A 47 -7.93 -23.88 -16.27
CA ARG A 47 -9.12 -24.74 -16.07
C ARG A 47 -10.05 -24.07 -15.09
N PHE A 48 -11.29 -23.81 -15.53
CA PHE A 48 -12.34 -23.25 -14.70
C PHE A 48 -13.33 -24.34 -14.30
N THR A 49 -13.83 -24.26 -13.08
CA THR A 49 -14.67 -25.29 -12.44
C THR A 49 -15.84 -24.62 -11.73
N PHE A 50 -17.07 -25.07 -12.00
CA PHE A 50 -18.31 -24.49 -11.48
C PHE A 50 -19.29 -25.57 -11.02
N ASP A 51 -20.17 -25.22 -10.08
CA ASP A 51 -21.20 -26.14 -9.58
C ASP A 51 -22.48 -26.15 -10.45
N SER A 52 -22.63 -25.20 -11.39
CA SER A 52 -23.80 -25.06 -12.28
C SER A 52 -23.43 -24.95 -13.76
N GLN A 53 -24.22 -25.61 -14.63
CA GLN A 53 -24.03 -25.58 -16.09
C GLN A 53 -24.24 -24.17 -16.66
N THR A 54 -25.27 -23.48 -16.19
CA THR A 54 -25.62 -22.13 -16.64
C THR A 54 -24.52 -21.15 -16.26
N GLN A 55 -23.96 -21.29 -15.06
CA GLN A 55 -22.83 -20.51 -14.59
C GLN A 55 -21.59 -20.76 -15.46
N ALA A 56 -21.26 -22.03 -15.73
CA ALA A 56 -20.13 -22.38 -16.59
C ALA A 56 -20.28 -21.79 -18.01
N ARG A 57 -21.48 -21.83 -18.60
CA ARG A 57 -21.76 -21.23 -19.92
C ARG A 57 -21.60 -19.71 -19.93
N ARG A 58 -22.12 -19.04 -18.90
CA ARG A 58 -22.02 -17.58 -18.76
C ARG A 58 -20.55 -17.15 -18.64
N GLU A 59 -19.81 -17.77 -17.73
CA GLU A 59 -18.40 -17.45 -17.51
C GLU A 59 -17.53 -17.83 -18.71
N TYR A 60 -17.82 -18.95 -19.39
CA TYR A 60 -17.14 -19.30 -20.64
C TYR A 60 -17.29 -18.20 -21.70
N ARG A 61 -18.52 -17.72 -21.94
CA ARG A 61 -18.76 -16.63 -22.91
C ARG A 61 -18.03 -15.35 -22.51
N ARG A 62 -18.14 -14.96 -21.24
CA ARG A 62 -17.45 -13.79 -20.68
C ARG A 62 -15.93 -13.90 -20.88
N ILE A 63 -15.30 -14.94 -20.32
CA ILE A 63 -13.84 -15.10 -20.34
C ILE A 63 -13.33 -15.27 -21.77
N SER A 64 -14.03 -16.03 -22.63
CA SER A 64 -13.65 -16.16 -24.05
C SER A 64 -13.65 -14.82 -24.79
N SER A 65 -14.64 -13.96 -24.52
CA SER A 65 -14.72 -12.63 -25.12
C SER A 65 -13.64 -11.68 -24.59
N GLU A 66 -13.35 -11.72 -23.29
CA GLU A 66 -12.29 -10.92 -22.66
C GLU A 66 -10.91 -11.34 -23.17
N VAL A 67 -10.67 -12.65 -23.33
CA VAL A 67 -9.43 -13.18 -23.89
C VAL A 67 -9.27 -12.76 -25.35
N ALA A 68 -10.32 -12.90 -26.17
CA ALA A 68 -10.28 -12.47 -27.56
C ALA A 68 -10.06 -10.96 -27.72
N ALA A 69 -10.61 -10.16 -26.80
CA ALA A 69 -10.40 -8.71 -26.74
C ALA A 69 -9.04 -8.32 -26.14
N GLY A 70 -8.28 -9.26 -25.57
CA GLY A 70 -7.04 -8.97 -24.84
C GLY A 70 -7.25 -8.21 -23.52
N THR A 71 -8.48 -8.17 -23.00
CA THR A 71 -8.85 -7.48 -21.75
C THR A 71 -8.95 -8.42 -20.56
N TYR A 72 -8.77 -9.73 -20.76
CA TYR A 72 -8.76 -10.71 -19.69
C TYR A 72 -7.58 -10.45 -18.73
N ALA A 73 -7.89 -9.86 -17.59
CA ALA A 73 -6.95 -9.70 -16.50
C ALA A 73 -6.99 -10.96 -15.63
N LYS A 74 -5.96 -11.80 -15.75
CA LYS A 74 -5.75 -12.92 -14.84
C LYS A 74 -5.74 -12.38 -13.42
N LEU A 75 -6.52 -13.00 -12.54
CA LEU A 75 -6.44 -12.75 -11.10
C LEU A 75 -5.05 -13.18 -10.65
N LEU A 76 -4.13 -12.23 -10.56
CA LEU A 76 -2.80 -12.48 -10.00
C LEU A 76 -3.00 -12.92 -8.56
N ASP A 77 -2.63 -14.16 -8.27
CA ASP A 77 -2.68 -14.71 -6.92
C ASP A 77 -1.52 -14.20 -6.04
N ILE A 78 -1.04 -12.99 -6.29
CA ILE A 78 0.01 -12.35 -5.49
C ILE A 78 -0.63 -11.48 -4.43
N THR A 79 0.01 -11.45 -3.28
CA THR A 79 -0.31 -10.53 -2.18
C THR A 79 0.23 -9.13 -2.47
N VAL A 80 -0.28 -8.13 -1.76
CA VAL A 80 0.26 -6.77 -1.82
C VAL A 80 1.74 -6.75 -1.39
N ASN A 81 2.14 -7.57 -0.41
CA ASN A 81 3.55 -7.66 -0.01
C ASN A 81 4.44 -8.14 -1.15
N GLU A 82 4.06 -9.24 -1.80
CA GLU A 82 4.81 -9.80 -2.94
C GLU A 82 4.85 -8.82 -4.11
N ALA A 83 3.74 -8.13 -4.40
CA ALA A 83 3.69 -7.09 -5.42
C ALA A 83 4.66 -5.93 -5.10
N CYS A 84 4.71 -5.50 -3.83
CA CYS A 84 5.69 -4.50 -3.38
C CYS A 84 7.13 -4.99 -3.51
N ASP A 85 7.42 -6.27 -3.20
CA ASP A 85 8.77 -6.84 -3.35
C ASP A 85 9.19 -6.90 -4.81
N GLN A 86 8.30 -7.37 -5.68
CA GLN A 86 8.52 -7.42 -7.13
C GLN A 86 8.78 -6.02 -7.69
N TRP A 87 7.97 -5.03 -7.28
CA TRP A 87 8.14 -3.65 -7.72
C TRP A 87 9.49 -3.07 -7.27
N LEU A 88 9.87 -3.27 -6.00
CA LEU A 88 11.16 -2.79 -5.47
C LEU A 88 12.36 -3.48 -6.16
N THR A 89 12.26 -4.80 -6.40
CA THR A 89 13.30 -5.60 -7.06
C THR A 89 13.46 -5.22 -8.54
N GLY A 90 12.36 -4.84 -9.19
CA GLY A 90 12.36 -4.40 -10.58
C GLY A 90 13.01 -3.03 -10.82
N ARG A 91 13.27 -2.24 -9.77
CA ARG A 91 13.87 -0.90 -9.92
C ARG A 91 15.36 -1.00 -10.24
N ARG A 92 15.72 -0.71 -11.49
CA ARG A 92 17.12 -0.59 -11.95
C ARG A 92 17.53 0.87 -12.07
N GLY A 93 18.81 1.18 -11.85
CA GLY A 93 19.38 2.51 -12.09
C GLY A 93 18.97 3.62 -11.11
N ILE A 94 18.44 3.28 -9.92
CA ILE A 94 18.05 4.27 -8.91
C ILE A 94 19.10 4.41 -7.79
N ARG A 95 19.26 5.63 -7.27
CA ARG A 95 20.16 5.90 -6.14
C ARG A 95 19.68 5.15 -4.89
N ARG A 96 20.62 4.70 -4.06
CA ARG A 96 20.33 3.96 -2.80
C ARG A 96 19.33 4.70 -1.91
N ILE A 97 19.53 6.00 -1.70
CA ILE A 97 18.66 6.83 -0.85
C ILE A 97 17.22 6.89 -1.36
N THR A 98 17.02 6.86 -2.68
CA THR A 98 15.68 6.84 -3.29
C THR A 98 15.01 5.49 -3.07
N LEU A 99 15.76 4.39 -3.21
CA LEU A 99 15.24 3.05 -2.92
C LEU A 99 14.86 2.89 -1.44
N GLU A 100 15.67 3.44 -0.53
CA GLU A 100 15.34 3.49 0.90
C GLU A 100 14.08 4.33 1.17
N GLY A 101 13.92 5.46 0.48
CA GLY A 101 12.69 6.26 0.48
C GLY A 101 11.47 5.42 0.13
N TYR A 102 11.51 4.74 -1.03
CA TYR A 102 10.42 3.86 -1.45
C TYR A 102 10.12 2.74 -0.45
N ARG A 103 11.15 2.12 0.13
CA ARG A 103 10.96 1.10 1.18
C ARG A 103 10.25 1.69 2.39
N ASN A 104 10.57 2.92 2.78
CA ASN A 104 9.92 3.60 3.89
C ASN A 104 8.47 3.96 3.56
N ASP A 105 8.20 4.48 2.37
CA ASP A 105 6.88 4.89 1.91
C ASP A 105 5.92 3.70 1.80
N LEU A 106 6.43 2.51 1.50
CA LEU A 106 5.63 1.28 1.40
C LEU A 106 5.34 0.62 2.76
N LYS A 107 5.99 1.02 3.87
CA LYS A 107 5.76 0.40 5.20
C LYS A 107 4.30 0.45 5.65
N PRO A 108 3.57 1.58 5.54
CA PRO A 108 2.16 1.66 5.95
C PRO A 108 1.27 0.72 5.12
N VAL A 109 1.50 0.69 3.80
CA VAL A 109 0.80 -0.19 2.86
C VAL A 109 0.98 -1.66 3.27
N ARG A 110 2.24 -2.08 3.46
CA ARG A 110 2.59 -3.45 3.86
C ARG A 110 1.99 -3.85 5.19
N ARG A 111 2.03 -2.94 6.18
CA ARG A 111 1.51 -3.22 7.53
C ARG A 111 0.01 -3.51 7.53
N ARG A 112 -0.78 -2.81 6.72
CA ARG A 112 -2.26 -2.91 6.76
C ARG A 112 -2.84 -3.82 5.68
N MET A 113 -2.23 -3.82 4.49
CA MET A 113 -2.77 -4.51 3.31
C MET A 113 -1.87 -5.62 2.80
N GLY A 114 -0.69 -5.83 3.42
CA GLY A 114 0.32 -6.77 2.93
C GLY A 114 -0.16 -8.19 2.71
N GLY A 115 -1.10 -8.68 3.54
CA GLY A 115 -1.69 -10.02 3.41
C GLY A 115 -2.89 -10.13 2.46
N LYS A 116 -3.44 -9.01 1.98
CA LYS A 116 -4.54 -9.03 1.00
C LYS A 116 -3.99 -9.44 -0.37
N LYS A 117 -4.80 -10.15 -1.16
CA LYS A 117 -4.49 -10.39 -2.57
C LYS A 117 -4.60 -9.08 -3.33
N LEU A 118 -3.68 -8.83 -4.26
CA LEU A 118 -3.64 -7.60 -5.03
C LEU A 118 -4.95 -7.37 -5.81
N ALA A 119 -5.51 -8.46 -6.34
CA ALA A 119 -6.80 -8.46 -7.05
C ALA A 119 -8.01 -8.06 -6.19
N GLN A 120 -7.89 -8.12 -4.86
CA GLN A 120 -8.96 -7.77 -3.92
C GLN A 120 -8.85 -6.33 -3.41
N LEU A 121 -7.83 -5.57 -3.82
CA LEU A 121 -7.72 -4.17 -3.44
C LEU A 121 -8.84 -3.36 -4.08
N THR A 122 -9.54 -2.62 -3.23
CA THR A 122 -10.59 -1.69 -3.64
C THR A 122 -10.13 -0.25 -3.47
N LYS A 123 -10.86 0.70 -4.06
CA LYS A 123 -10.64 2.12 -3.80
C LYS A 123 -10.78 2.46 -2.30
N ALA A 124 -11.77 1.86 -1.63
CA ALA A 124 -12.01 2.09 -0.21
C ALA A 124 -10.82 1.69 0.68
N ASP A 125 -10.05 0.65 0.28
CA ASP A 125 -8.83 0.28 0.98
C ASP A 125 -7.75 1.38 0.89
N GLY A 126 -7.66 2.04 -0.26
CA GLY A 126 -6.77 3.18 -0.48
C GLY A 126 -7.19 4.40 0.33
N ASP A 127 -8.48 4.76 0.31
CA ASP A 127 -9.02 5.88 1.09
C ASP A 127 -8.81 5.63 2.60
N ALA A 128 -9.11 4.43 3.09
CA ALA A 128 -8.88 4.03 4.48
C ALA A 128 -7.40 4.06 4.87
N LEU A 129 -6.47 3.80 3.93
CA LEU A 129 -5.04 3.96 4.17
C LEU A 129 -4.68 5.43 4.33
N VAL A 130 -5.18 6.31 3.47
CA VAL A 130 -4.92 7.75 3.53
C VAL A 130 -5.46 8.35 4.83
N ASP A 131 -6.70 8.03 5.19
CA ASP A 131 -7.33 8.50 6.43
C ASP A 131 -6.52 8.10 7.65
N PHE A 132 -6.04 6.85 7.68
CA PHE A 132 -5.11 6.40 8.69
C PHE A 132 -3.78 7.16 8.64
N MET A 133 -3.23 7.42 7.45
CA MET A 133 -1.97 8.15 7.34
C MET A 133 -2.06 9.58 7.88
N LEU A 134 -3.22 10.22 7.72
CA LEU A 134 -3.51 11.56 8.22
C LEU A 134 -3.78 11.59 9.74
N SER A 135 -4.42 10.56 10.29
CA SER A 135 -4.78 10.47 11.72
C SER A 135 -3.68 9.87 12.60
N GLU A 136 -3.11 8.75 12.17
CA GLU A 136 -2.26 7.85 12.98
C GLU A 136 -0.95 7.45 12.30
N GLY A 137 -0.81 7.64 10.98
CA GLY A 137 0.27 7.04 10.21
C GLY A 137 1.61 7.75 10.35
N ARG A 138 1.64 8.97 10.90
CA ARG A 138 2.86 9.40 11.59
C ARG A 138 2.96 8.53 12.84
N ARG A 139 3.85 7.52 12.81
CA ARG A 139 4.52 7.08 14.03
C ARG A 139 5.09 8.34 14.64
N SER A 140 4.36 8.88 15.59
CA SER A 140 4.72 10.14 16.15
C SER A 140 6.09 9.95 16.79
N HIS A 141 6.93 10.98 16.67
CA HIS A 141 8.08 11.11 17.56
C HIS A 141 7.65 10.98 19.04
N ARG A 142 6.33 11.16 19.32
CA ARG A 142 5.61 10.80 20.55
C ARG A 142 5.53 9.30 20.84
N HIS A 143 6.57 8.50 20.62
CA HIS A 143 6.72 7.32 21.48
C HIS A 143 7.27 7.80 22.82
N PHE A 144 6.40 8.45 23.59
CA PHE A 144 6.62 8.70 24.99
C PHE A 144 6.71 7.33 25.66
N ARG A 145 7.93 6.87 25.92
CA ARG A 145 8.12 5.71 26.78
C ARG A 145 7.96 6.19 28.22
N PRO A 146 7.17 5.49 29.05
CA PRO A 146 7.00 5.87 30.46
C PRO A 146 8.34 5.98 31.18
N ASP A 147 9.34 5.19 30.77
CA ASP A 147 10.69 5.22 31.36
C ASP A 147 11.70 6.11 30.61
N SER A 148 11.27 6.84 29.56
CA SER A 148 12.18 7.72 28.82
C SER A 148 12.64 8.91 29.66
N LEU A 149 13.83 9.45 29.36
CA LEU A 149 14.32 10.69 29.95
C LEU A 149 13.30 11.83 29.83
N MET A 150 12.63 11.94 28.67
CA MET A 150 11.57 12.94 28.47
C MET A 150 10.41 12.76 29.44
N SER A 151 10.02 11.52 29.76
CA SER A 151 9.00 11.22 30.78
C SER A 151 9.46 11.62 32.18
N GLN A 152 10.65 11.16 32.58
CA GLN A 152 11.22 11.46 33.89
C GLN A 152 11.39 12.97 34.12
N VAL A 153 11.84 13.71 33.10
CA VAL A 153 11.96 15.18 33.14
C VAL A 153 10.59 15.86 33.19
N THR A 154 9.60 15.37 32.42
CA THR A 154 8.22 15.89 32.46
C THR A 154 7.62 15.73 33.85
N ASP A 155 7.72 14.53 34.44
CA ASP A 155 7.25 14.25 35.80
C ASP A 155 7.96 15.10 36.84
N PHE A 156 9.27 15.34 36.67
CA PHE A 156 10.02 16.18 37.58
C PHE A 156 9.58 17.64 37.52
N ILE A 157 9.39 18.20 36.31
CA ILE A 157 8.82 19.55 36.14
C ILE A 157 7.40 19.63 36.71
N GLY A 158 6.59 18.58 36.56
CA GLY A 158 5.23 18.54 37.10
C GLY A 158 5.13 18.57 38.62
N ARG A 159 6.16 18.12 39.35
CA ARG A 159 6.25 18.24 40.80
C ARG A 159 6.58 19.66 41.29
N HIS A 160 6.97 20.55 40.37
CA HIS A 160 7.41 21.93 40.65
C HIS A 160 6.58 22.94 39.84
N PRO A 161 5.29 23.15 40.19
CA PRO A 161 4.41 24.07 39.47
C PRO A 161 4.87 25.54 39.53
N GLU A 162 5.69 25.91 40.52
CA GLU A 162 6.34 27.21 40.66
C GLU A 162 7.41 27.49 39.57
N GLY A 163 7.81 26.45 38.84
CA GLY A 163 8.79 26.50 37.76
C GLY A 163 10.20 26.15 38.22
N ILE A 164 10.84 25.26 37.46
CA ILE A 164 12.15 24.71 37.78
C ILE A 164 13.22 25.20 36.80
N THR A 165 14.45 25.43 37.28
CA THR A 165 15.54 25.91 36.43
C THR A 165 16.23 24.78 35.67
N ALA A 166 16.86 25.12 34.53
CA ALA A 166 17.68 24.15 33.77
C ALA A 166 18.75 23.47 34.63
N ASP A 167 19.37 24.23 35.54
CA ASP A 167 20.44 23.74 36.41
C ASP A 167 19.91 22.75 37.46
N GLN A 168 18.71 22.99 38.01
CA GLN A 168 18.04 22.06 38.91
C GLN A 168 17.65 20.75 38.20
N ILE A 169 17.20 20.82 36.94
CA ILE A 169 16.94 19.62 36.13
C ILE A 169 18.25 18.89 35.85
N LYS A 170 19.34 19.60 35.50
CA LYS A 170 20.66 19.01 35.25
C LYS A 170 21.25 18.37 36.50
N ALA A 171 21.07 18.96 37.68
CA ALA A 171 21.50 18.37 38.95
C ALA A 171 20.78 17.04 39.24
N ARG A 172 19.51 16.92 38.85
CA ARG A 172 18.73 15.67 39.01
C ARG A 172 19.11 14.59 38.00
N PHE A 173 19.55 15.00 36.80
CA PHE A 173 19.91 14.13 35.68
C PHE A 173 21.32 14.48 35.14
N PRO A 174 22.40 14.28 35.93
CA PRO A 174 23.73 14.80 35.62
C PRO A 174 24.36 14.19 34.36
N ASP A 175 24.10 12.90 34.09
CA ASP A 175 24.71 12.15 32.98
C ASP A 175 23.89 12.21 31.67
N LYS A 176 22.92 13.13 31.57
CA LYS A 176 21.94 13.16 30.49
C LYS A 176 21.93 14.50 29.77
N ASP A 177 21.63 14.48 28.47
CA ASP A 177 21.49 15.72 27.68
C ASP A 177 20.13 16.38 27.93
N VAL A 178 20.08 17.12 29.03
CA VAL A 178 18.88 17.84 29.49
C VAL A 178 18.49 18.97 28.54
N HIS A 179 19.44 19.66 27.91
CA HIS A 179 19.13 20.81 27.04
C HIS A 179 18.49 20.37 25.72
N THR A 180 18.99 19.30 25.11
CA THR A 180 18.36 18.70 23.93
C THR A 180 16.98 18.14 24.27
N CYS A 181 16.85 17.48 25.42
CA CYS A 181 15.57 16.98 25.94
C CYS A 181 14.54 18.11 26.12
N LEU A 182 14.91 19.21 26.78
CA LEU A 182 14.04 20.37 26.99
C LEU A 182 13.64 21.05 25.67
N SER A 183 14.56 21.15 24.72
CA SER A 183 14.27 21.70 23.39
C SER A 183 13.26 20.83 22.64
N GLY A 184 13.34 19.50 22.79
CA GLY A 184 12.33 18.57 22.29
C GLY A 184 10.97 18.74 22.98
N LEU A 185 10.95 18.84 24.31
CA LEU A 185 9.72 19.00 25.10
C LEU A 185 8.97 20.32 24.79
N ILE A 186 9.70 21.41 24.56
CA ILE A 186 9.12 22.69 24.14
C ILE A 186 8.55 22.58 22.72
N ARG A 187 9.29 21.97 21.79
CA ARG A 187 8.82 21.74 20.42
C ARG A 187 7.54 20.91 20.39
N ASP A 188 7.45 19.93 21.28
CA ASP A 188 6.28 19.04 21.44
C ASP A 188 5.13 19.70 22.22
N GLY A 189 5.30 20.93 22.71
CA GLY A 189 4.27 21.68 23.44
C GLY A 189 3.97 21.15 24.84
N ARG A 190 4.83 20.30 25.40
CA ARG A 190 4.64 19.66 26.72
C ARG A 190 5.14 20.51 27.87
N VAL A 191 6.13 21.36 27.59
CA VAL A 191 6.78 22.24 28.56
C VAL A 191 6.79 23.65 27.99
N VAL A 192 6.45 24.62 28.84
CA VAL A 192 6.50 26.04 28.51
C VAL A 192 7.64 26.69 29.28
N ARG A 193 8.35 27.60 28.62
CA ARG A 193 9.39 28.41 29.24
C ARG A 193 8.73 29.63 29.89
N LEU A 194 8.65 29.65 31.22
CA LEU A 194 8.04 30.75 31.98
C LEU A 194 8.92 32.01 31.97
N ARG A 195 10.23 31.82 32.15
CA ARG A 195 11.27 32.88 32.11
C ARG A 195 12.61 32.31 31.66
N ARG A 196 13.67 33.11 31.63
CA ARG A 196 15.00 32.65 31.21
C ARG A 196 15.40 31.40 32.01
N ALA A 197 15.53 30.28 31.31
CA ALA A 197 15.95 28.98 31.85
C ALA A 197 15.05 28.42 32.96
N THR A 198 13.80 28.86 33.07
CA THR A 198 12.79 28.29 33.99
C THR A 198 11.65 27.67 33.19
N TYR A 199 11.26 26.45 33.57
CA TYR A 199 10.34 25.60 32.83
C TYR A 199 9.19 25.14 33.72
N VAL A 200 7.99 25.11 33.14
CA VAL A 200 6.76 24.61 33.78
C VAL A 200 6.07 23.68 32.78
N LEU A 201 5.27 22.71 33.25
CA LEU A 201 4.42 21.93 32.36
C LEU A 201 3.43 22.83 31.64
N ALA A 202 3.18 22.54 30.37
CA ALA A 202 2.07 23.15 29.67
C ALA A 202 0.78 22.70 30.38
N GLN A 203 0.03 23.63 30.98
CA GLN A 203 -1.30 23.31 31.46
C GLN A 203 -2.12 22.84 30.25
N PRO A 204 -2.89 21.74 30.36
CA PRO A 204 -3.89 21.46 29.34
C PRO A 204 -4.79 22.68 29.32
N ALA A 205 -4.72 23.47 28.25
CA ALA A 205 -5.60 24.60 28.09
C ALA A 205 -7.03 24.03 28.18
N GLU A 206 -7.73 24.37 29.27
CA GLU A 206 -9.18 24.38 29.24
C GLU A 206 -9.55 25.17 27.99
N THR A 207 -10.32 24.53 27.11
CA THR A 207 -10.68 25.02 25.79
C THR A 207 -11.48 26.31 25.90
N THR A 208 -10.81 27.44 26.11
CA THR A 208 -11.34 28.75 25.78
C THR A 208 -10.86 29.05 24.38
N THR A 209 -11.71 28.74 23.40
CA THR A 209 -11.61 29.22 22.02
C THR A 209 -11.29 30.72 22.04
N PRO A 210 -10.10 31.15 21.58
CA PRO A 210 -9.91 32.54 21.21
C PRO A 210 -10.42 32.69 19.78
N ALA A 211 -11.33 33.63 19.63
CA ALA A 211 -11.89 34.08 18.37
C ALA A 211 -10.80 34.40 17.34
N ALA A 212 -11.19 34.23 16.07
CA ALA A 212 -10.40 34.52 14.89
C ALA A 212 -9.69 35.89 14.96
N SER A 213 -8.39 35.89 14.73
CA SER A 213 -7.68 37.02 14.15
C SER A 213 -6.72 36.49 13.09
N GLY A 214 -7.02 36.83 11.83
CA GLY A 214 -6.26 36.38 10.68
C GLY A 214 -4.83 36.90 10.65
N SER A 215 -3.94 36.05 10.14
CA SER A 215 -2.73 36.49 9.44
C SER A 215 -2.34 35.38 8.46
N SER A 216 -2.94 35.42 7.27
CA SER A 216 -2.48 34.66 6.13
C SER A 216 -1.14 35.24 5.67
N ARG A 217 -0.02 34.63 6.08
CA ARG A 217 1.22 34.72 5.29
C ARG A 217 1.20 33.60 4.27
N SER A 218 0.70 33.93 3.08
CA SER A 218 0.97 33.20 1.85
C SER A 218 2.48 33.10 1.67
N ARG A 219 3.02 31.89 1.87
CA ARG A 219 4.37 31.55 1.42
C ARG A 219 4.18 30.74 0.14
N SER A 220 4.28 31.44 -0.98
CA SER A 220 4.21 30.88 -2.32
C SER A 220 5.25 29.75 -2.46
N ALA A 221 4.77 28.55 -2.72
CA ALA A 221 5.62 27.44 -3.16
C ALA A 221 5.99 27.65 -4.64
N PRO A 222 7.23 27.38 -5.06
CA PRO A 222 7.59 27.43 -6.47
C PRO A 222 6.82 26.35 -7.26
N PRO A 223 6.44 26.61 -8.53
CA PRO A 223 5.69 25.65 -9.32
C PRO A 223 6.54 24.39 -9.56
N SER A 224 5.99 23.24 -9.16
CA SER A 224 6.54 21.94 -9.55
C SER A 224 6.33 21.73 -11.05
N PRO A 225 7.31 21.17 -11.79
CA PRO A 225 7.17 20.94 -13.21
C PRO A 225 6.06 19.91 -13.48
N ARG A 226 5.17 20.27 -14.40
CA ARG A 226 4.12 19.42 -15.00
C ARG A 226 4.66 18.02 -15.30
N SER A 227 4.08 17.02 -14.65
CA SER A 227 4.12 15.63 -15.11
C SER A 227 3.10 15.45 -16.23
N GLU A 228 3.45 15.88 -17.45
CA GLU A 228 2.84 15.40 -18.69
C GLU A 228 3.43 14.03 -19.01
N TRP A 229 2.83 12.98 -18.46
CA TRP A 229 3.03 11.59 -18.92
C TRP A 229 1.67 10.90 -19.00
N TRP A 230 0.84 11.38 -19.92
CA TRP A 230 -0.18 10.57 -20.56
C TRP A 230 0.32 10.30 -21.98
N CYS A 231 0.85 9.09 -22.21
CA CYS A 231 1.14 8.60 -23.54
C CYS A 231 -0.19 8.39 -24.29
N SER A 232 -0.47 9.27 -25.24
CA SER A 232 -1.35 8.96 -26.36
C SER A 232 -0.66 7.90 -27.25
N PRO A 233 -1.37 6.87 -27.73
CA PRO A 233 -0.82 5.93 -28.69
C PRO A 233 -0.83 6.55 -30.09
N THR A 234 0.34 6.85 -30.64
CA THR A 234 0.49 7.19 -32.06
C THR A 234 0.40 5.92 -32.91
N PRO A 235 -0.39 5.88 -34.00
CA PRO A 235 -0.52 4.71 -34.85
C PRO A 235 0.74 4.55 -35.72
N ILE A 236 1.28 3.34 -35.73
CA ILE A 236 2.35 2.91 -36.64
C ILE A 236 1.76 2.86 -38.06
N ARG A 237 2.09 3.85 -38.90
CA ARG A 237 1.91 3.75 -40.35
C ARG A 237 2.99 2.81 -40.89
N GLY A 238 2.57 1.62 -41.32
CA GLY A 238 3.38 0.72 -42.13
C GLY A 238 3.76 1.37 -43.46
N HIS A 239 5.04 1.31 -43.79
CA HIS A 239 5.53 1.50 -45.15
C HIS A 239 5.25 0.22 -45.94
N CYS A 240 4.41 0.33 -46.97
CA CYS A 240 4.38 -0.61 -48.09
C CYS A 240 5.62 -0.36 -48.96
N PRO A 241 6.40 -1.37 -49.35
CA PRO A 241 7.25 -1.28 -50.52
C PRO A 241 6.39 -1.53 -51.77
N ALA A 242 6.49 -0.65 -52.75
CA ALA A 242 5.95 -0.84 -54.08
C ALA A 242 7.10 -1.01 -55.09
N THR A 243 6.92 -2.00 -55.95
CA THR A 243 7.65 -2.34 -57.20
C THR A 243 9.03 -2.96 -57.08
#